data_AF-A0A679K226-F1
#
_entry.id   AF-A0A679K226-F1
#
_cell.length_a   1.000
_cell.length_b   1.000
_cell.length_c   1.000
_cell.angle_alpha   90.00
_cell.angle_beta   90.00
_cell.angle_gamma   90.00
#
_symmetry.space_group_name_H-M   'P 1'
#
loop_
_entity.id
_entity.type
_entity.pdbx_description
1 polymer ?
#
loop_
_entity_poly.entity_id
_entity_poly.type
_entity_poly.pdbx_seq_one_letter_code
_entity_poly.pdbx_strand_id
1 'polypeptide(L)' 'MRAGISFTLSAPHRRQLEAPVADRNTQQKHGLRPRIVLRSDDGPGTHAIMCEAGVSKTVVWRW' A
#
# COMPACT_ATOMS: atom_id res chain seq x y z
N MET A 1 -6.59 7.68 2.52
CA MET A 1 -6.07 8.83 1.73
C MET A 1 -6.99 10.02 1.84
N ARG A 2 -6.45 11.18 2.23
CA ARG A 2 -7.17 12.45 2.19
C ARG A 2 -6.97 13.06 0.82
N ALA A 3 -8.04 13.56 0.21
CA ALA A 3 -7.94 14.28 -1.06
C ALA A 3 -6.94 15.45 -0.92
N GLY A 4 -6.01 15.56 -1.87
CA GLY A 4 -4.97 16.60 -1.86
C GLY A 4 -3.69 16.27 -1.09
N ILE A 5 -3.55 15.07 -0.52
CA ILE A 5 -2.28 14.61 0.09
C ILE A 5 -1.62 13.61 -0.84
N SER A 6 -0.54 14.04 -1.50
CA SER A 6 0.40 13.17 -2.22
C SER A 6 1.68 13.05 -1.41
N PHE A 7 2.23 11.85 -1.35
CA PHE A 7 3.58 11.64 -0.84
C PHE A 7 4.36 10.82 -1.86
N THR A 8 5.67 10.99 -1.86
CA THR A 8 6.58 10.23 -2.73
C THR A 8 7.53 9.42 -1.87
N LEU A 9 7.65 8.13 -2.15
CA LEU A 9 8.59 7.24 -1.49
C LEU A 9 9.95 7.31 -2.18
N SER A 10 11.00 7.40 -1.36
CA SER A 10 12.36 7.24 -1.88
C SER A 10 12.62 5.78 -2.25
N ALA A 11 13.48 5.55 -3.25
CA ALA A 11 13.87 4.22 -3.71
C ALA A 11 14.30 3.21 -2.60
N PRO A 12 15.05 3.59 -1.53
CA PRO A 12 15.36 2.65 -0.46
C PRO A 12 14.12 2.25 0.36
N HIS A 13 13.21 3.18 0.65
CA HIS A 13 11.97 2.86 1.36
C HIS A 13 11.06 1.96 0.52
N ARG A 14 10.99 2.21 -0.79
CA ARG A 14 10.24 1.36 -1.73
C ARG A 14 10.70 -0.10 -1.66
N ARG A 15 12.01 -0.35 -1.75
CA ARG A 15 12.60 -1.68 -1.64
C ARG A 15 12.34 -2.37 -0.29
N GLN A 16 12.40 -1.62 0.80
CA GLN A 16 12.11 -2.15 2.14
C GLN A 16 10.65 -2.60 2.28
N LEU A 17 9.71 -1.88 1.65
CA LEU A 17 8.29 -2.23 1.64
C LEU A 17 7.97 -3.37 0.67
N GLU A 18 8.73 -3.52 -0.41
CA GLU A 18 8.55 -4.62 -1.37
C GLU A 18 8.94 -5.99 -0.76
N ALA A 19 9.94 -6.04 0.13
CA ALA A 19 10.39 -7.28 0.76
C ALA A 19 9.26 -8.08 1.46
N PRO A 20 8.47 -7.51 2.40
CA PRO A 20 7.34 -8.20 3.03
C PRO A 20 6.14 -8.43 2.10
N VAL A 21 6.06 -7.74 0.96
CA VAL A 21 5.02 -7.98 -0.06
C VAL A 21 5.37 -9.20 -0.91
N ALA A 22 6.65 -9.37 -1.23
CA ALA A 22 7.16 -10.52 -1.99
C ALA A 22 7.28 -11.79 -1.13
N ASP A 23 7.49 -11.63 0.18
CA ASP A 23 7.57 -12.76 1.12
C ASP A 23 6.17 -13.33 1.45
N ARG A 24 5.84 -14.47 0.83
CA ARG A 24 4.61 -15.23 1.09
C ARG A 24 4.49 -15.80 2.51
N ASN A 25 5.56 -15.83 3.30
CA ASN A 25 5.53 -16.24 4.71
C ASN A 25 5.19 -15.08 5.65
N THR A 26 5.23 -13.84 5.15
CA THR A 26 4.85 -12.68 5.93
C THR A 26 3.36 -12.75 6.27
N GLN A 27 3.03 -12.50 7.54
CA GLN A 27 1.62 -12.49 7.97
C GLN A 27 0.83 -11.53 7.10
N GLN A 28 -0.40 -11.91 6.69
CA GLN A 28 -1.24 -11.11 5.79
C GLN A 28 -1.33 -9.63 6.19
N LYS A 29 -1.42 -9.33 7.50
CA LYS A 29 -1.44 -7.95 8.03
C LYS A 29 -0.17 -7.16 7.73
N HIS A 30 0.99 -7.81 7.71
CA HIS A 30 2.30 -7.20 7.49
C HIS A 30 2.64 -7.09 6.00
N GLY A 31 2.13 -7.98 5.14
CA GLY A 31 2.25 -7.85 3.68
C GLY A 31 1.25 -6.87 3.08
N LEU A 32 0.06 -6.72 3.69
CA LEU A 32 -0.99 -5.85 3.17
C LEU A 32 -0.69 -4.35 3.34
N ARG A 33 -0.17 -3.95 4.50
CA ARG A 33 0.19 -2.54 4.80
C ARG A 33 1.16 -1.95 3.76
N PRO A 34 2.35 -2.55 3.53
CA PRO A 34 3.28 -2.04 2.53
C PRO A 34 2.70 -2.03 1.13
N ARG A 35 1.85 -3.01 0.78
CA ARG A 35 1.15 -3.02 -0.51
C ARG A 35 0.24 -1.80 -0.70
N ILE A 36 -0.52 -1.41 0.33
CA ILE A 36 -1.35 -0.19 0.30
C ILE A 36 -0.47 1.06 0.14
N VAL A 37 0.65 1.14 0.88
CA VAL A 37 1.57 2.30 0.84
C VAL A 37 2.29 2.42 -0.51
N LEU A 38 2.77 1.32 -1.07
CA LEU A 38 3.39 1.28 -2.41
C LEU A 38 2.41 1.72 -3.50
N ARG A 39 1.17 1.25 -3.44
CA ARG A 39 0.13 1.70 -4.38
C ARG A 39 -0.33 3.11 -4.13
N SER A 40 -0.12 3.65 -2.94
CA SER A 40 -0.45 5.03 -2.65
C SER A 40 0.54 6.01 -3.27
N ASP A 41 1.82 5.62 -3.33
CA ASP A 41 2.91 6.35 -3.97
C ASP A 41 2.71 6.49 -5.49
N ASP A 42 2.16 5.46 -6.15
CA ASP A 42 1.94 5.47 -7.60
C ASP A 42 0.83 6.47 -8.04
N GLY A 43 0.15 7.16 -7.10
CA GLY A 43 -0.95 8.10 -7.36
C GLY A 43 -2.36 7.56 -7.72
N PRO A 44 -2.67 6.25 -7.74
CA PRO A 44 -4.03 5.80 -8.01
C PRO A 44 -5.00 6.18 -6.90
N GLY A 45 -6.24 6.49 -7.27
CA GLY A 45 -7.32 6.74 -6.31
C GLY A 45 -7.62 5.50 -5.45
N THR A 46 -8.37 5.72 -4.35
CA THR A 46 -8.72 4.66 -3.37
C THR A 46 -9.31 3.39 -4.02
N HIS A 47 -10.09 3.54 -5.09
CA HIS A 47 -10.72 2.41 -5.79
C HIS A 47 -9.71 1.47 -6.47
N ALA A 48 -8.67 2.03 -7.08
CA ALA A 48 -7.61 1.23 -7.69
C ALA A 48 -6.77 0.50 -6.63
N ILE A 49 -6.47 1.16 -5.51
CA ILE A 49 -5.82 0.52 -4.35
C ILE A 49 -6.67 -0.64 -3.82
N MET A 50 -7.99 -0.47 -3.69
CA MET A 50 -8.90 -1.54 -3.25
C MET A 50 -8.90 -2.73 -4.21
N CYS A 51 -9.01 -2.47 -5.52
CA CYS A 51 -9.02 -3.52 -6.55
C CYS A 51 -7.72 -4.34 -6.53
N GLU A 52 -6.59 -3.67 -6.39
CA GLU A 52 -5.29 -4.31 -6.51
C GLU A 52 -4.78 -4.95 -5.22
N ALA A 53 -5.10 -4.37 -4.07
CA ALA A 53 -4.78 -4.95 -2.76
C ALA A 53 -5.85 -5.95 -2.28
N GLY A 54 -7.00 -6.03 -2.94
CA GLY A 54 -8.07 -6.98 -2.60
C GLY A 54 -8.77 -6.67 -1.28
N VAL A 55 -8.84 -5.39 -0.90
CA VAL A 55 -9.35 -4.96 0.41
C VAL A 55 -10.47 -3.96 0.32
N SER A 56 -11.26 -3.89 1.39
CA SER A 56 -12.32 -2.90 1.51
C SER A 56 -11.78 -1.48 1.73
N LYS A 57 -12.60 -0.49 1.38
CA LYS A 57 -12.31 0.94 1.60
C LYS A 57 -11.91 1.23 3.04
N THR A 58 -12.60 0.58 3.99
CA THR A 58 -12.38 0.75 5.43
C THR A 58 -10.97 0.35 5.84
N VAL A 59 -10.41 -0.69 5.22
CA VAL A 59 -9.03 -1.11 5.49
C VAL A 59 -8.07 -0.05 4.96
N VAL A 60 -8.25 0.42 3.72
CA VAL A 60 -7.41 1.47 3.10
C VAL A 60 -7.44 2.78 3.90
N TRP A 61 -8.51 3.07 4.63
CA TRP A 61 -8.64 4.32 5.40
C TRP A 61 -8.11 4.23 6.83
N ARG A 62 -7.96 3.02 7.37
CA ARG A 62 -7.33 2.79 8.68
C ARG A 62 -5.81 2.84 8.61
N TRP A 63 -5.25 2.76 7.41
CA TRP A 63 -3.83 2.86 7.08
C TRP A 63 -3.54 4.21 6.45
#